data_AF-A0A7V8XYP0-F1
#
_entry.id   AF-A0A7V8XYP0-F1
#
_cell.length_a   1.000
_cell.length_b   1.000
_cell.length_c   1.000
_cell.angle_alpha   90.00
_cell.angle_beta   90.00
_cell.angle_gamma   90.00
#
_symmetry.space_group_name_H-M   'P 1'
#
loop_
_entity.id
_entity.type
_entity.pdbx_description
1 polymer ?
#
loop_
_entity_poly.entity_id
_entity_poly.type
_entity_poly.pdbx_seq_one_letter_code
_entity_poly.pdbx_strand_id
1 'polypeptide(L)'
;MGSQHAYGIAARLEQVAEQPFRLNQGTLYPALVRLEQRGWIKGTWQTTESNREARYYAITKAGTRALAVQIDRWQRSAGLVNRLLTSEGE
;
A
#
# COMPACT_ATOMS: atom_id res chain seq x y z
N MET A 1 3.90 -7.44 10.86
CA MET A 1 4.99 -6.96 9.99
C MET A 1 5.58 -5.71 10.62
N GLY A 2 6.90 -5.65 10.78
CA GLY A 2 7.60 -4.45 11.27
C GLY A 2 7.63 -3.32 10.23
N SER A 3 8.36 -2.25 10.52
CA SER A 3 8.60 -1.16 9.57
C SER A 3 9.30 -1.67 8.31
N GLN A 4 8.95 -1.14 7.14
CA GLN A 4 9.57 -1.51 5.86
C GLN A 4 10.05 -0.27 5.11
N HIS A 5 11.19 -0.38 4.43
CA HIS A 5 11.62 0.65 3.49
C HIS A 5 10.79 0.61 2.20
N ALA A 6 10.73 1.72 1.46
CA ALA A 6 9.90 1.85 0.24
C ALA A 6 10.15 0.72 -0.78
N TYR A 7 11.40 0.31 -0.98
CA TYR A 7 11.73 -0.80 -1.87
C TYR A 7 11.09 -2.15 -1.44
N GLY A 8 10.99 -2.42 -0.14
CA GLY A 8 10.40 -3.66 0.39
C GLY A 8 8.89 -3.67 0.20
N ILE A 9 8.26 -2.50 0.34
CA ILE A 9 6.85 -2.31 0.02
C ILE A 9 6.60 -2.58 -1.47
N ALA A 10 7.44 -2.04 -2.37
CA ALA A 10 7.35 -2.31 -3.80
C ALA A 10 7.50 -3.80 -4.11
N ALA A 11 8.57 -4.43 -3.63
CA ALA A 11 8.85 -5.84 -3.84
C ALA A 11 7.71 -6.73 -3.33
N ARG A 12 7.12 -6.41 -2.18
CA ARG A 12 5.98 -7.15 -1.64
C ARG A 12 4.73 -7.00 -2.51
N LEU A 13 4.47 -5.81 -3.04
CA LEU A 13 3.33 -5.58 -3.95
C LEU A 13 3.53 -6.34 -5.27
N GLU A 14 4.73 -6.36 -5.80
CA GLU A 14 5.08 -7.13 -7.00
C GLU A 14 4.98 -8.64 -6.77
N GLN A 15 5.31 -9.14 -5.57
CA GLN A 15 5.12 -10.56 -5.23
C GLN A 15 3.64 -10.97 -5.15
N VAL A 16 2.77 -10.07 -4.68
CA VAL A 16 1.34 -10.34 -4.52
C VAL A 16 0.60 -10.20 -5.84
N ALA A 17 1.05 -9.30 -6.70
CA ALA A 17 0.45 -9.11 -8.01
C ALA A 17 0.97 -10.18 -8.98
N GLU A 18 0.11 -11.10 -9.38
CA GLU A 18 0.41 -12.04 -10.47
C GLU A 18 0.71 -11.25 -11.77
N GLN A 19 1.68 -11.73 -12.55
CA GLN A 19 2.40 -10.99 -13.61
C GLN A 19 1.57 -10.15 -14.62
N PRO A 20 2.17 -9.12 -15.29
CA PRO A 20 3.37 -8.36 -14.94
C PRO A 20 2.98 -7.01 -14.34
N PHE A 21 2.73 -6.97 -13.03
CA PHE A 21 2.60 -5.71 -12.30
C PHE A 21 3.99 -5.22 -11.89
N ARG A 22 4.50 -4.20 -12.58
CA ARG A 22 5.68 -3.45 -12.13
C ARG A 22 5.25 -2.17 -11.47
N LEU A 23 5.58 -2.00 -10.19
CA LEU A 23 5.24 -0.78 -9.49
C LEU A 23 6.28 0.30 -9.81
N ASN A 24 5.89 1.30 -10.59
CA ASN A 24 6.75 2.45 -10.85
C ASN A 24 7.02 3.22 -9.55
N GLN A 25 8.29 3.54 -9.31
CA GLN A 25 8.73 4.42 -8.22
C GLN A 25 7.99 5.77 -8.26
N GLY A 26 7.73 6.31 -9.46
CA GLY A 26 6.97 7.54 -9.66
C GLY A 26 5.53 7.48 -9.16
N THR A 27 4.96 6.29 -8.96
CA THR A 27 3.62 6.10 -8.37
C THR A 27 3.72 5.85 -6.86
N LEU A 28 4.70 5.03 -6.45
CA LEU A 28 4.84 4.62 -5.05
C LEU A 28 5.23 5.80 -4.14
N TYR A 29 6.24 6.58 -4.50
CA TYR A 29 6.73 7.65 -3.62
C TYR A 29 5.67 8.72 -3.35
N PRO A 30 4.95 9.26 -4.35
CA PRO A 30 3.85 10.18 -4.09
C PRO A 30 2.73 9.56 -3.24
N ALA A 31 2.47 8.25 -3.37
CA ALA A 31 1.50 7.58 -2.52
C ALA A 31 1.97 7.53 -1.05
N LEU A 32 3.23 7.18 -0.79
CA LEU A 32 3.82 7.20 0.56
C LEU A 32 3.77 8.60 1.17
N VAL A 33 4.12 9.64 0.40
CA VAL A 33 4.03 11.04 0.86
C VAL A 33 2.60 11.40 1.26
N ARG A 34 1.59 11.05 0.44
CA ARG A 34 0.18 11.31 0.78
C ARG A 34 -0.27 10.56 2.04
N LEU A 35 0.16 9.31 2.21
CA LEU A 35 -0.17 8.52 3.40
C LEU A 35 0.47 9.12 4.66
N GLU A 36 1.69 9.64 4.55
CA GLU A 36 2.39 10.29 5.67
C GLU A 36 1.78 11.65 6.00
N GLN A 37 1.43 12.47 5.01
CA GLN A 37 0.72 13.74 5.20
C GLN A 37 -0.64 13.55 5.89
N ARG A 38 -1.32 12.43 5.63
CA ARG A 38 -2.57 12.05 6.33
C ARG A 38 -2.33 11.49 7.73
N GLY A 39 -1.08 11.31 8.15
CA GLY A 39 -0.70 10.69 9.41
C GLY A 39 -1.02 9.20 9.48
N TRP A 40 -1.26 8.54 8.34
CA TRP A 40 -1.59 7.10 8.28
C TRP A 40 -0.34 6.22 8.36
N ILE A 41 0.79 6.74 7.93
CA ILE A 41 2.11 6.13 8.11
C ILE A 41 3.06 7.13 8.75
N LYS A 42 4.13 6.63 9.37
CA LYS A 42 5.25 7.41 9.87
C LYS A 42 6.54 6.91 9.23
N GLY A 43 7.28 7.80 8.60
CA GLY A 43 8.64 7.54 8.12
C GLY A 43 9.68 7.81 9.22
N THR A 44 10.64 6.90 9.37
CA THR A 44 11.83 7.07 10.23
C THR A 44 13.07 6.74 9.41
N TRP A 45 14.07 7.61 9.48
CA TRP A 45 15.39 7.32 8.92
C TRP A 45 16.08 6.27 9.79
N GLN A 46 16.57 5.20 9.16
CA GLN A 46 17.36 4.18 9.82
C GLN A 46 18.55 3.83 8.92
N THR A 47 19.68 3.55 9.55
CA THR A 47 20.87 3.05 8.86
C THR A 47 20.65 1.58 8.49
N THR A 48 20.84 1.25 7.22
CA THR A 48 20.84 -0.14 6.75
C THR A 48 22.09 -0.86 7.21
N GLU A 49 22.09 -2.19 7.14
CA GLU A 49 23.28 -3.02 7.42
C GLU A 49 24.49 -2.65 6.54
N SER A 50 24.23 -2.08 5.35
CA SER A 50 25.23 -1.56 4.42
C SER A 50 25.69 -0.12 4.70
N ASN A 51 25.39 0.40 5.90
CA ASN A 51 25.72 1.75 6.35
C ASN A 51 25.16 2.87 5.44
N ARG A 52 24.00 2.64 4.81
CA ARG A 52 23.27 3.64 4.01
C ARG A 52 22.04 4.09 4.77
N GLU A 53 21.68 5.37 4.66
CA GLU A 53 20.43 5.85 5.23
C GLU A 53 19.25 5.46 4.33
N ALA A 54 18.25 4.81 4.91
CA ALA A 54 16.99 4.52 4.24
C ALA A 54 15.81 4.94 5.10
N ARG A 55 14.75 5.39 4.45
CA ARG A 55 13.51 5.76 5.12
C ARG A 55 12.61 4.54 5.25
N TYR A 56 12.32 4.17 6.49
CA TYR A 56 11.42 3.07 6.85
C TYR A 56 10.07 3.62 7.25
N TYR A 57 9.00 2.99 6.77
CA TYR A 57 7.63 3.39 7.03
C TYR A 57 6.93 2.37 7.92
N ALA A 58 6.19 2.86 8.91
CA ALA A 58 5.32 2.08 9.76
C ALA A 58 3.90 2.64 9.72
N ILE A 59 2.89 1.76 9.71
CA ILE A 59 1.49 2.18 9.83
C ILE A 59 1.22 2.71 11.25
N THR A 60 0.49 3.82 11.34
CA THR A 60 0.08 4.39 12.63
C THR A 60 -1.26 3.81 13.09
N LYS A 61 -1.64 4.07 14.35
CA LYS A 61 -2.99 3.72 14.84
C LYS A 61 -4.10 4.36 14.00
N ALA A 62 -3.90 5.60 13.55
CA ALA A 62 -4.84 6.28 12.65
C ALA A 62 -4.89 5.60 11.27
N GLY A 63 -3.73 5.20 10.75
CA GLY A 63 -3.62 4.44 9.51
C GLY A 63 -4.33 3.10 9.55
N THR A 64 -4.23 2.36 10.64
CA THR A 64 -4.94 1.08 10.80
C THR A 64 -6.46 1.25 10.76
N ARG A 65 -6.99 2.30 11.41
CA ARG A 65 -8.43 2.62 11.36
C ARG A 65 -8.86 3.03 9.95
N ALA A 66 -8.09 3.89 9.30
CA ALA A 66 -8.35 4.31 7.93
C ALA A 66 -8.31 3.13 6.95
N LEU A 67 -7.34 2.22 7.11
CA LEU A 67 -7.19 1.03 6.29
C LEU A 67 -8.45 0.15 6.36
N ALA A 68 -8.98 -0.11 7.57
CA ALA A 68 -10.21 -0.88 7.73
C ALA A 68 -11.39 -0.27 6.94
N VAL A 69 -11.55 1.06 7.02
CA VAL A 69 -12.59 1.78 6.26
C VAL A 69 -12.35 1.69 4.74
N GLN A 70 -11.11 1.81 4.28
CA GLN A 70 -10.79 1.71 2.85
C GLN A 70 -11.03 0.29 2.31
N ILE A 71 -10.71 -0.75 3.09
CA ILE A 71 -10.97 -2.16 2.72
C ILE A 71 -12.47 -2.39 2.56
N ASP A 72 -13.27 -2.00 3.54
CA ASP A 72 -14.74 -2.13 3.50
C ASP A 72 -15.34 -1.39 2.30
N ARG A 73 -14.88 -0.16 2.03
CA ARG A 73 -15.30 0.60 0.84
C ARG A 73 -14.93 -0.14 -0.45
N TRP A 74 -13.70 -0.64 -0.56
CA TRP A 74 -13.25 -1.38 -1.74
C TRP A 74 -14.07 -2.64 -1.99
N GLN A 75 -14.30 -3.44 -0.95
CA GLN A 75 -15.09 -4.67 -1.04
C GLN A 75 -16.51 -4.41 -1.52
N ARG A 76 -17.17 -3.35 -1.03
CA ARG A 76 -18.50 -2.96 -1.52
C ARG A 76 -18.48 -2.60 -3.01
N SER A 77 -17.53 -1.78 -3.44
CA SER A 77 -17.43 -1.37 -4.85
C SER A 77 -17.11 -2.56 -5.76
N ALA A 78 -16.12 -3.39 -5.39
CA ALA A 78 -15.75 -4.58 -6.16
C ALA A 78 -16.92 -5.58 -6.23
N GLY A 79 -17.64 -5.78 -5.13
CA GLY A 79 -18.83 -6.63 -5.10
C GLY A 79 -19.97 -6.13 -6.00
N LEU A 80 -20.18 -4.82 -6.10
CA LEU A 80 -21.14 -4.24 -7.04
C LEU A 80 -20.76 -4.56 -8.50
N VAL A 81 -19.51 -4.27 -8.87
CA VAL A 81 -18.99 -4.54 -10.22
C VAL A 81 -19.09 -6.03 -10.55
N ASN A 82 -18.72 -6.90 -9.62
CA ASN A 82 -18.78 -8.34 -9.83
C ASN A 82 -20.23 -8.84 -10.06
N ARG A 83 -21.20 -8.30 -9.31
CA ARG A 83 -22.62 -8.62 -9.53
C ARG A 83 -23.09 -8.18 -10.91
N LEU A 84 -22.74 -6.97 -11.34
CA LEU A 84 -23.11 -6.47 -12.67
C LEU A 84 -22.56 -7.36 -13.79
N LEU A 85 -21.28 -7.72 -13.72
CA LEU A 85 -20.63 -8.59 -14.70
C LEU A 85 -21.20 -10.01 -14.73
N THR A 86 -21.75 -10.48 -13.62
CA THR A 86 -22.38 -11.81 -13.55
C THR A 86 -23.84 -11.77 -14.04
N SER A 87 -24.55 -10.66 -13.82
CA SER A 87 -25.95 -10.50 -14.27
C SER A 87 -26.12 -10.19 -15.76
N GLU A 88 -25.09 -9.67 -16.44
CA GLU A 88 -25.11 -9.45 -17.89
C GLU A 88 -24.73 -10.71 -18.70
N GLY A 89 -24.38 -11.81 -18.02
CA GLY A 89 -24.05 -13.10 -18.61
C GLY A 89 -25.19 -14.14 -18.62
N GLU A 90 -26.38 -13.76 -18.13
CA GLU A 90 -27.65 -14.51 -18.24
C GLU A 90 -28.59 -13.82 -19.23
#